data_AF-A0A522ISK2-F1
#
_entry.id   AF-A0A522ISK2-F1
#
_cell.length_a   1.000
_cell.length_b   1.000
_cell.length_c   1.000
_cell.angle_alpha   90.00
_cell.angle_beta   90.00
_cell.angle_gamma   90.00
#
_symmetry.space_group_name_H-M   'P 1'
#
loop_
_entity.id
_entity.type
_entity.pdbx_description
1 polymer ?
#
loop_
_entity_poly.entity_id
_entity_poly.type
_entity_poly.pdbx_seq_one_letter_code
_entity_poly.pdbx_strand_id
1 'polypeptide(L)' 'MMCDRADFLRSLLAPLPAQLEQDPAGEQHASSHEFGAVCAAFIGGRCGRADVLRAAAACRMRRELPGDIRELVAAE' A
#
# COMPACT_ATOMS: atom_id res chain seq x y z
N MET A 1 -21.28 6.05 -2.42
CA MET A 1 -20.87 5.41 -3.69
C MET A 1 -19.85 4.35 -3.31
N MET A 2 -20.26 3.08 -3.20
CA MET A 2 -19.35 2.00 -2.81
C MET A 2 -18.45 1.69 -4.01
N CYS A 3 -17.13 1.82 -3.85
CA CYS A 3 -16.18 1.34 -4.84
C CYS A 3 -16.34 -0.19 -4.97
N ASP A 4 -16.70 -0.68 -6.16
CA ASP A 4 -16.72 -2.11 -6.45
C ASP A 4 -15.29 -2.67 -6.25
N ARG A 5 -15.19 -3.86 -5.66
CA ARG A 5 -13.92 -4.58 -5.47
C ARG A 5 -13.14 -4.68 -6.78
N ALA A 6 -13.83 -4.86 -7.90
CA ALA A 6 -13.20 -4.90 -9.22
C ALA A 6 -12.54 -3.56 -9.60
N ASP A 7 -13.20 -2.44 -9.32
CA ASP A 7 -12.66 -1.10 -9.59
C ASP A 7 -11.50 -0.75 -8.65
N PHE A 8 -11.56 -1.19 -7.40
CA PHE A 8 -10.43 -1.07 -6.48
C PHE A 8 -9.19 -1.81 -7.01
N LEU A 9 -9.35 -3.08 -7.42
CA LEU A 9 -8.26 -3.88 -7.98
C LEU A 9 -7.70 -3.27 -9.29
N ARG A 10 -8.57 -2.78 -10.19
CA ARG A 10 -8.11 -2.05 -11.38
C ARG A 10 -7.30 -0.81 -11.02
N SER A 11 -7.71 -0.09 -9.98
CA SER A 11 -6.99 1.11 -9.53
C SER A 11 -5.63 0.82 -8.91
N LEU A 12 -5.40 -0.39 -8.39
CA LEU A 12 -4.10 -0.87 -7.92
C LEU A 12 -3.16 -1.27 -9.07
N LEU A 13 -3.74 -1.72 -10.19
CA LEU A 13 -3.00 -2.06 -11.41
C LEU A 13 -2.68 -0.84 -12.27
N ALA A 14 -3.31 0.31 -11.99
CA ALA A 14 -3.01 1.57 -12.66
C ALA A 14 -1.55 2.00 -12.39
N PRO A 15 -0.94 2.77 -13.31
CA PRO A 15 0.38 3.37 -13.07
C PRO A 15 0.36 4.16 -11.76
N LEU A 16 1.37 3.96 -10.92
CA LEU A 16 1.52 4.78 -9.72
C LEU A 16 1.74 6.24 -10.14
N PRO A 17 1.24 7.22 -9.36
CA PRO A 17 1.60 8.61 -9.54
C PRO A 17 3.13 8.78 -9.65
N ALA A 18 3.59 9.54 -10.64
CA ALA A 18 5.03 9.71 -10.92
C ALA A 18 5.83 10.18 -9.70
N GLN A 19 5.21 10.91 -8.78
CA GLN A 19 5.82 11.36 -7.52
C GLN A 19 6.22 10.20 -6.59
N LEU A 20 5.49 9.07 -6.61
CA LEU A 20 5.84 7.87 -5.83
C LEU A 20 7.02 7.10 -6.45
N GLU A 21 7.22 7.26 -7.76
CA GLU A 21 8.32 6.62 -8.49
C GLU A 21 9.68 7.28 -8.24
N GLN A 22 9.72 8.55 -7.84
CA GLN A 22 10.97 9.31 -7.74
C GLN A 22 11.80 9.08 -6.47
N ASP A 23 11.27 8.39 -5.46
CA ASP A 23 12.00 8.15 -4.22
C ASP A 23 13.13 7.11 -4.38
N PRO A 24 14.24 7.18 -3.63
CA PRO A 24 15.26 6.13 -3.65
C PRO A 24 14.73 4.81 -3.08
N ALA A 25 15.24 3.67 -3.54
CA ALA A 25 14.90 2.37 -2.97
C ALA A 25 15.45 2.26 -1.52
N GLY A 26 14.63 1.80 -0.57
CA GLY A 26 15.05 1.58 0.82
C GLY A 26 15.75 0.23 1.01
N GLU A 27 16.55 0.07 2.06
CA GLU A 27 17.34 -1.16 2.28
C GLU A 27 16.51 -2.38 2.71
N GLN A 28 15.40 -2.19 3.43
CA GLN A 28 14.45 -3.28 3.73
C GLN A 28 13.25 -3.21 2.78
N HIS A 29 12.92 -4.34 2.15
CA HIS A 29 11.81 -4.40 1.22
C HIS A 29 10.52 -4.75 1.95
N ALA A 30 9.45 -4.00 1.67
CA ALA A 30 8.09 -4.34 2.08
C ALA A 30 7.72 -5.72 1.51
N SER A 31 7.43 -6.64 2.40
CA SER A 31 7.05 -8.01 2.05
C SER A 31 5.62 -8.08 1.53
N SER A 32 5.33 -9.09 0.71
CA SER A 32 3.96 -9.37 0.26
C SER A 32 2.99 -9.62 1.43
N HIS A 33 3.50 -10.09 2.57
CA HIS A 33 2.72 -10.28 3.80
C HIS A 33 2.26 -8.95 4.38
N GLU A 34 3.17 -7.99 4.53
CA GLU A 34 2.84 -6.67 5.07
C GLU A 34 1.85 -5.91 4.16
N PHE A 35 2.02 -6.00 2.83
CA PHE A 35 1.06 -5.43 1.90
C PHE A 35 -0.33 -6.09 1.97
N GLY A 36 -0.37 -7.41 2.16
CA GLY A 36 -1.61 -8.15 2.37
C GLY A 36 -2.38 -7.64 3.60
N ALA A 37 -1.67 -7.36 4.69
CA ALA A 37 -2.27 -6.86 5.91
C ALA A 37 -2.69 -5.37 5.81
N VAL A 38 -1.99 -4.53 5.02
CA VAL A 38 -2.50 -3.20 4.65
C VAL A 38 -3.81 -3.29 3.85
N CYS A 39 -3.92 -4.25 2.93
CA CYS A 39 -5.17 -4.48 2.20
C CYS A 39 -6.30 -4.96 3.13
N ALA A 40 -6.00 -5.82 4.12
CA ALA A 40 -6.96 -6.22 5.14
C ALA A 40 -7.43 -5.03 6.00
N ALA A 41 -6.51 -4.15 6.40
CA ALA A 41 -6.82 -2.92 7.13
C ALA A 41 -7.73 -1.97 6.32
N PHE A 42 -7.51 -1.85 5.01
CA PHE A 42 -8.36 -1.05 4.11
C PHE A 42 -9.77 -1.64 3.98
N ILE A 43 -9.88 -2.96 3.78
CA ILE A 43 -11.18 -3.66 3.72
C ILE A 43 -11.94 -3.51 5.04
N GLY A 44 -11.23 -3.53 6.17
CA GLY A 44 -11.78 -3.29 7.51
C GLY A 44 -12.03 -1.81 7.83
N GLY A 45 -11.78 -0.87 6.92
CA GLY A 45 -12.01 0.56 7.14
C GLY A 45 -11.05 1.26 8.10
N ARG A 46 -9.91 0.62 8.44
CA ARG A 46 -8.89 1.17 9.37
C ARG A 46 -7.90 2.12 8.71
N CYS A 47 -7.80 2.11 7.38
CA CYS A 47 -6.94 3.02 6.61
C CYS A 47 -7.60 3.46 5.30
N GLY A 48 -7.04 4.48 4.66
CA GLY A 48 -7.55 5.04 3.43
C GLY A 48 -6.89 4.49 2.18
N ARG A 49 -7.48 4.81 1.01
CA ARG A 49 -6.92 4.46 -0.30
C ARG A 49 -5.49 5.00 -0.51
N ALA A 50 -5.18 6.16 0.07
CA ALA A 50 -3.84 6.76 0.00
C ALA A 50 -2.77 5.86 0.65
N ASP A 51 -3.10 5.23 1.78
CA ASP A 51 -2.20 4.34 2.51
C ASP A 51 -1.92 3.07 1.71
N VAL A 52 -2.96 2.51 1.08
CA VAL A 52 -2.82 1.36 0.18
C VAL A 52 -1.91 1.69 -1.00
N LEU A 53 -2.06 2.86 -1.63
CA LEU A 53 -1.21 3.26 -2.75
C LEU A 53 0.26 3.46 -2.34
N ARG A 54 0.50 4.02 -1.16
CA ARG A 54 1.85 4.15 -0.58
C ARG A 54 2.47 2.79 -0.29
N ALA A 55 1.70 1.86 0.26
CA ALA A 55 2.15 0.48 0.50
C ALA A 55 2.43 -0.28 -0.81
N ALA A 56 1.58 -0.12 -1.83
CA ALA A 56 1.76 -0.71 -3.15
C ALA A 56 3.02 -0.16 -3.84
N ALA A 57 3.28 1.14 -3.70
CA ALA A 57 4.51 1.77 -4.18
C ALA A 57 5.74 1.21 -3.47
N ALA A 58 5.70 1.06 -2.15
CA ALA A 58 6.79 0.45 -1.38
C ALA A 58 7.09 -0.97 -1.85
N CYS A 59 6.08 -1.83 -2.02
CA CYS A 59 6.30 -3.19 -2.54
C CYS A 59 6.83 -3.21 -3.97
N ARG A 60 6.26 -2.42 -4.87
CA ARG A 60 6.67 -2.38 -6.28
C ARG A 60 8.10 -1.89 -6.44
N MET A 61 8.51 -0.95 -5.61
CA MET A 61 9.83 -0.31 -5.68
C MET A 61 10.84 -0.92 -4.72
N ARG A 62 10.48 -2.05 -4.08
CA ARG A 62 11.32 -2.73 -3.09
C ARG A 62 11.83 -1.75 -2.02
N ARG A 63 10.90 -1.04 -1.38
CA ARG A 63 11.17 -0.11 -0.29
C ARG A 63 10.50 -0.57 0.98
N GLU A 64 10.94 0.03 2.07
CA GLU A 64 10.33 -0.09 3.38
C GLU A 64 8.89 0.44 3.36
N LEU A 65 7.98 -0.23 4.09
CA LEU A 65 6.69 0.39 4.37
C LEU A 65 6.91 1.67 5.17
N PRO A 66 6.20 2.77 4.84
CA PRO A 66 6.21 3.96 5.68
C PRO A 66 5.87 3.63 7.13
N GLY A 67 6.53 4.26 8.10
CA GLY A 67 6.41 3.93 9.52
C GLY A 67 4.97 3.98 10.04
N ASP A 68 4.22 5.00 9.62
CA ASP A 68 2.79 5.17 9.90
C ASP A 68 1.93 4.02 9.37
N ILE A 69 2.30 3.45 8.22
CA ILE A 69 1.65 2.27 7.65
C ILE A 69 2.11 1.01 8.37
N ARG A 70 3.40 0.91 8.73
CA ARG A 70 3.95 -0.25 9.44
C ARG A 70 3.31 -0.43 10.82
N GLU A 71 3.01 0.67 11.52
CA GLU A 71 2.26 0.68 12.78
C GLU A 71 0.82 0.16 12.62
N LEU A 72 0.16 0.47 11.50
CA LEU A 72 -1.17 -0.08 11.16
C LEU A 72 -1.14 -1.61 10.99
N VAL A 73 -0.02 -2.17 10.54
CA VAL A 73 0.15 -3.62 10.32
C VAL A 73 0.66 -4.35 11.56
N ALA A 74 1.46 -3.70 12.40
CA ALA A 74 2.03 -4.28 13.61
C ALA A 74 1.00 -4.48 14.76
N ALA A 75 -0.19 -3.89 14.62
CA ALA A 75 -1.28 -3.98 15.59
C ALA A 75 -2.20 -5.22 15.39
N GLU A 76 -1.84 -6.15 14.50
CA GLU A 76 -2.56 -7.42 14.23
C GLU A 76 -1.85 -8.66 14.82
#